data_AF-A0A5S5CTY6-F1
#
_entry.id   AF-A0A5S5CTY6-F1
#
_cell.length_a   1.000
_cell.length_b   1.000
_cell.length_c   1.000
_cell.angle_alpha   90.00
_cell.angle_beta   90.00
_cell.angle_gamma   90.00
#
_symmetry.space_group_name_H-M   'P 1'
#
loop_
_entity.id
_entity.type
_entity.pdbx_description
1 polymer ?
#
loop_
_entity_poly.entity_id
_entity_poly.type
_entity_poly.pdbx_seq_one_letter_code
_entity_poly.pdbx_strand_id
1 'polypeptide(L)'
;MPDQESVPTPVAVLLVCTGNICRSAVGERLGRAYLGEVLGPAGADVDLVSAGTRAVVGSRMHPDSALVLSGLGGDAEGFVARQLEPWMVEQADLVLTLTRDHRRDVLGLVPRALARTFTLREAADLLRALGDRRPGDDGDFAEPARALVAALAAARPGRSGGDGDDIADPIGRPLEHHQEVGQAVAEALLPVLAAVVALHPDAAVPDASDRAAAHVDRGASGTGARPDAPQAGPAHAAGRSAQPDARRHLGVLGRRRRVGSGS
;
A
#
# COMPACT_ATOMS: atom_id res chain seq x y z
N MET A 1 31.23 31.53 -4.98
CA MET A 1 30.93 30.45 -4.03
C MET A 1 30.17 29.40 -4.81
N PRO A 2 30.41 28.08 -4.62
CA PRO A 2 29.41 27.11 -5.02
C PRO A 2 28.14 27.39 -4.20
N ASP A 3 26.98 27.34 -4.85
CA ASP A 3 25.72 27.36 -4.12
C ASP A 3 25.70 26.13 -3.20
N GLN A 4 25.34 26.34 -1.94
CA GLN A 4 25.11 25.24 -1.01
C GLN A 4 23.76 24.65 -1.40
N GLU A 5 23.76 23.54 -2.16
CA GLU A 5 22.56 22.73 -2.36
C GLU A 5 22.02 22.36 -0.98
N SER A 6 20.91 23.00 -0.59
CA SER A 6 20.25 22.73 0.68
C SER A 6 19.62 21.35 0.58
N VAL A 7 20.23 20.38 1.26
CA VAL A 7 19.66 19.03 1.43
C VAL A 7 18.24 19.20 1.99
N PRO A 8 17.20 18.67 1.30
CA PRO A 8 15.82 18.86 1.74
C PRO A 8 15.61 18.24 3.12
N THR A 9 14.73 18.83 3.93
CA THR A 9 14.37 18.23 5.22
C THR A 9 13.58 16.95 4.97
N PRO A 10 14.00 15.77 5.49
CA PRO A 10 13.27 14.54 5.25
C PRO A 10 11.87 14.54 5.86
N VAL A 11 10.91 13.94 5.17
CA VAL A 11 9.53 13.71 5.63
C VAL A 11 9.48 12.41 6.42
N ALA A 12 9.23 12.50 7.72
CA ALA A 12 9.20 11.32 8.59
C ALA A 12 7.81 10.63 8.58
N VAL A 13 7.75 9.36 8.17
CA VAL A 13 6.50 8.59 8.09
C VAL A 13 6.58 7.34 8.96
N LEU A 14 5.67 7.19 9.92
CA LEU A 14 5.66 6.10 10.89
C LEU A 14 4.47 5.16 10.71
N LEU A 15 4.72 3.89 10.40
CA LEU A 15 3.72 2.81 10.38
C LEU A 15 3.61 2.11 11.74
N VAL A 16 2.40 1.90 12.26
CA VAL A 16 2.18 1.29 13.59
C VAL A 16 1.20 0.13 13.56
N CYS A 17 1.64 -1.06 13.98
CA CYS A 17 0.77 -2.21 14.27
C CYS A 17 1.04 -2.78 15.69
N THR A 18 0.60 -4.00 15.99
CA THR A 18 0.81 -4.61 17.31
C THR A 18 2.26 -5.08 17.48
N GLY A 19 2.65 -6.14 16.76
CA GLY A 19 3.93 -6.84 16.98
C GLY A 19 5.13 -6.35 16.17
N ASN A 20 4.92 -5.43 15.22
CA ASN A 20 5.93 -4.95 14.27
C ASN A 20 6.63 -6.05 13.42
N ILE A 21 5.98 -7.19 13.19
CA ILE A 21 6.53 -8.31 12.40
C ILE A 21 5.71 -8.68 11.15
N CYS A 22 4.47 -8.17 11.03
CA CYS A 22 3.57 -8.42 9.90
C CYS A 22 3.21 -7.11 9.19
N ARG A 23 2.00 -6.59 9.44
CA ARG A 23 1.37 -5.48 8.70
C ARG A 23 2.25 -4.23 8.52
N SER A 24 2.78 -3.66 9.59
CA SER A 24 3.60 -2.44 9.51
C SER A 24 4.98 -2.69 8.88
N ALA A 25 5.53 -3.89 9.06
CA ALA A 25 6.83 -4.28 8.50
C ALA A 25 6.73 -4.51 6.99
N VAL A 26 5.64 -5.15 6.52
CA VAL A 26 5.29 -5.21 5.09
C VAL A 26 5.17 -3.78 4.53
N GLY A 27 4.45 -2.89 5.22
CA GLY A 27 4.31 -1.49 4.79
C GLY A 27 5.65 -0.74 4.71
N GLU A 28 6.51 -0.84 5.73
CA GLU A 28 7.82 -0.17 5.75
C GLU A 28 8.69 -0.63 4.56
N ARG A 29 8.78 -1.95 4.37
CA ARG A 29 9.72 -2.53 3.41
C ARG A 29 9.22 -2.45 1.97
N LEU A 30 7.92 -2.59 1.74
CA LEU A 30 7.29 -2.33 0.45
C LEU A 30 7.39 -0.85 0.08
N GLY A 31 7.09 0.04 1.03
CA GLY A 31 7.16 1.48 0.79
C GLY A 31 8.59 1.96 0.53
N ARG A 32 9.61 1.44 1.24
CA ARG A 32 11.01 1.73 0.95
C ARG A 32 11.46 1.23 -0.44
N ALA A 33 10.98 0.05 -0.87
CA ALA A 33 11.23 -0.44 -2.23
C ALA A 33 10.62 0.51 -3.29
N TYR A 34 9.35 0.88 -3.12
CA TYR A 34 8.65 1.84 -3.97
C TYR A 34 9.34 3.22 -4.02
N LEU A 35 9.77 3.76 -2.87
CA LEU A 35 10.48 5.04 -2.80
C LEU A 35 11.81 4.98 -3.55
N GLY A 36 12.58 3.89 -3.40
CA GLY A 36 13.83 3.68 -4.13
C GLY A 36 13.62 3.46 -5.64
N GLU A 37 12.50 2.89 -6.06
CA GLU A 37 12.14 2.74 -7.48
C GLU A 37 11.78 4.08 -8.13
N VAL A 38 10.99 4.93 -7.44
CA VAL A 38 10.45 6.16 -8.03
C VAL A 38 11.37 7.38 -7.86
N LEU A 39 12.10 7.48 -6.74
CA LEU A 39 12.99 8.62 -6.43
C LEU A 39 14.49 8.25 -6.44
N GLY A 40 14.84 6.97 -6.60
CA GLY A 40 16.24 6.55 -6.56
C GLY A 40 16.91 6.94 -5.23
N PRO A 41 18.09 7.59 -5.24
CA PRO A 41 18.75 8.07 -4.02
C PRO A 41 17.90 9.04 -3.18
N ALA A 42 17.08 9.89 -3.81
CA ALA A 42 16.18 10.83 -3.11
C ALA A 42 15.00 10.13 -2.39
N GLY A 43 14.84 8.81 -2.57
CA GLY A 43 13.96 8.01 -1.71
C GLY A 43 14.36 8.04 -0.23
N ALA A 44 15.59 8.47 0.09
CA ALA A 44 16.06 8.72 1.46
C ALA A 44 15.39 9.94 2.13
N ASP A 45 14.85 10.87 1.35
CA ASP A 45 14.20 12.09 1.86
C ASP A 45 12.78 11.81 2.39
N VAL A 46 12.29 10.57 2.25
CA VAL A 46 11.11 10.07 2.98
C VAL A 46 11.56 8.99 3.98
N ASP A 47 11.75 9.37 5.25
CA ASP A 47 12.12 8.40 6.30
C ASP A 47 10.91 7.57 6.73
N LEU A 48 10.65 6.52 5.96
CA LEU A 48 9.56 5.57 6.20
C LEU A 48 10.00 4.50 7.21
N VAL A 49 9.55 4.60 8.46
CA VAL A 49 9.84 3.62 9.52
C VAL A 49 8.58 2.96 10.06
N SER A 50 8.72 1.85 10.77
CA SER A 50 7.63 1.22 11.49
C SER A 50 7.99 0.81 12.92
N ALA A 51 6.97 0.74 13.78
CA ALA A 51 7.08 0.27 15.15
C ALA A 51 5.83 -0.53 15.59
N GLY A 52 5.86 -1.11 16.78
CA GLY A 52 4.78 -1.93 17.33
C GLY A 52 4.33 -1.49 18.72
N THR A 53 3.03 -1.41 18.98
CA THR A 53 2.51 -1.04 20.31
C THR A 53 2.82 -2.10 21.37
N ARG A 54 3.00 -3.36 20.95
CA ARG A 54 3.50 -4.49 21.74
C ARG A 54 4.48 -5.28 20.88
N ALA A 55 5.59 -4.65 20.51
CA ALA A 55 6.51 -5.19 19.50
C ALA A 55 7.22 -6.47 19.96
N VAL A 56 7.48 -7.38 19.03
CA VAL A 56 8.33 -8.56 19.29
C VAL A 56 9.80 -8.16 19.10
N VAL A 57 10.28 -7.25 19.95
CA VAL A 57 11.55 -6.51 19.80
C VAL A 57 12.72 -7.43 19.44
N GLY A 58 13.51 -7.04 18.45
CA GLY A 58 14.67 -7.81 17.97
C GLY A 58 14.32 -8.92 16.97
N SER A 59 13.05 -9.23 16.75
CA SER A 59 12.62 -10.27 15.80
C SER A 59 12.71 -9.82 14.35
N ARG A 60 12.93 -10.78 13.45
CA ARG A 60 12.70 -10.60 12.01
C ARG A 60 11.20 -10.52 11.70
N MET A 61 10.85 -10.20 10.45
CA MET A 61 9.47 -10.33 9.96
C MET A 61 8.94 -11.76 10.13
N HIS A 62 7.62 -11.89 10.28
CA HIS A 62 6.95 -13.18 10.27
C HIS A 62 7.16 -13.87 8.93
N PRO A 63 7.49 -15.18 8.87
CA PRO A 63 7.87 -15.87 7.62
C PRO A 63 6.86 -15.69 6.49
N ASP A 64 5.57 -15.89 6.76
CA ASP A 64 4.51 -15.72 5.74
C ASP A 64 4.38 -14.26 5.27
N SER A 65 4.58 -13.27 6.16
CA SER A 65 4.57 -11.86 5.75
C SER A 65 5.83 -11.46 4.99
N ALA A 66 6.98 -12.10 5.25
CA ALA A 66 8.18 -11.91 4.44
C ALA A 66 8.01 -12.52 3.03
N LEU A 67 7.41 -13.71 2.94
CA LEU A 67 7.08 -14.36 1.65
C LEU A 67 6.11 -13.50 0.82
N VAL A 68 5.07 -12.96 1.46
CA VAL A 68 4.13 -12.02 0.82
C VAL A 68 4.82 -10.74 0.37
N LEU A 69 5.69 -10.15 1.21
CA LEU A 69 6.46 -8.96 0.87
C LEU A 69 7.32 -9.19 -0.39
N SER A 70 8.02 -10.32 -0.50
CA SER A 70 8.80 -10.67 -1.69
C SER A 70 7.93 -10.83 -2.94
N GLY A 71 6.72 -11.37 -2.80
CA GLY A 71 5.74 -11.40 -3.90
C GLY A 71 5.23 -10.02 -4.35
N LEU A 72 5.31 -9.02 -3.46
CA LEU A 72 4.97 -7.62 -3.72
C LEU A 72 6.18 -6.76 -4.16
N GLY A 73 7.36 -7.36 -4.38
CA GLY A 73 8.58 -6.67 -4.82
C GLY A 73 9.43 -6.04 -3.72
N GLY A 74 9.07 -6.24 -2.44
CA GLY A 74 9.88 -5.77 -1.31
C GLY A 74 10.85 -6.83 -0.77
N ASP A 75 11.86 -6.37 -0.03
CA ASP A 75 12.84 -7.24 0.63
C ASP A 75 12.68 -7.22 2.17
N ALA A 76 12.81 -8.37 2.83
CA ALA A 76 12.75 -8.53 4.28
C ALA A 76 14.12 -8.54 4.99
N GLU A 77 15.24 -8.57 4.25
CA GLU A 77 16.57 -8.79 4.82
C GLU A 77 17.01 -7.67 5.78
N GLY A 78 17.51 -8.05 6.95
CA GLY A 78 17.94 -7.11 7.98
C GLY A 78 16.82 -6.32 8.65
N PHE A 79 15.53 -6.59 8.37
CA PHE A 79 14.44 -6.00 9.15
C PHE A 79 14.49 -6.50 10.61
N VAL A 80 14.36 -5.58 11.56
CA VAL A 80 14.32 -5.86 12.99
C VAL A 80 13.15 -5.11 13.63
N ALA A 81 12.27 -5.85 14.29
CA ALA A 81 11.11 -5.30 14.97
C ALA A 81 11.49 -4.40 16.15
N ARG A 82 10.85 -3.24 16.27
CA ARG A 82 11.10 -2.23 17.31
C ARG A 82 9.81 -1.81 18.03
N GLN A 83 9.94 -1.52 19.32
CA GLN A 83 8.84 -1.02 20.16
C GLN A 83 8.48 0.42 19.75
N LEU A 84 7.19 0.73 19.77
CA LEU A 84 6.68 2.09 19.62
C LEU A 84 7.02 2.88 20.88
N GLU A 85 7.74 3.98 20.69
CA GLU A 85 8.11 4.94 21.73
C GLU A 85 7.55 6.34 21.42
N PRO A 86 7.27 7.18 22.44
CA PRO A 86 6.68 8.50 22.23
C PRO A 86 7.48 9.38 21.25
N TRP A 87 8.82 9.36 21.33
CA TRP A 87 9.69 10.18 20.49
C TRP A 87 9.53 9.90 18.99
N MET A 88 9.20 8.66 18.60
CA MET A 88 8.93 8.31 17.20
C MET A 88 7.66 9.01 16.70
N VAL A 89 6.63 9.05 17.54
CA VAL A 89 5.35 9.72 17.26
C VAL A 89 5.50 11.24 17.30
N GLU A 90 6.47 11.77 18.07
CA GLU A 90 6.79 13.19 18.13
C GLU A 90 7.54 13.69 16.89
N GLN A 91 8.46 12.87 16.35
CA GLN A 91 9.24 13.18 15.14
C GLN A 91 8.45 12.99 13.84
N ALA A 92 7.59 11.97 13.74
CA ALA A 92 6.86 11.66 12.52
C ALA A 92 5.93 12.79 12.05
N ASP A 93 6.06 13.20 10.78
CA ASP A 93 5.12 14.12 10.11
C ASP A 93 3.78 13.46 9.78
N LEU A 94 3.80 12.16 9.52
CA LEU A 94 2.62 11.34 9.26
C LEU A 94 2.71 10.01 10.02
N VAL A 95 1.67 9.67 10.78
CA VAL A 95 1.55 8.39 11.48
C VAL A 95 0.40 7.57 10.90
N LEU A 96 0.74 6.42 10.32
CA LEU A 96 -0.18 5.50 9.64
C LEU A 96 -0.38 4.24 10.50
N THR A 97 -1.56 4.15 11.10
CA THR A 97 -1.89 3.07 12.04
C THR A 97 -2.67 1.96 11.34
N LEU A 98 -2.39 0.70 11.67
CA LEU A 98 -3.01 -0.43 10.97
C LEU A 98 -4.43 -0.75 11.49
N THR A 99 -4.84 -0.16 12.63
CA THR A 99 -6.21 -0.22 13.18
C THR A 99 -6.48 1.01 14.04
N ARG A 100 -7.76 1.26 14.33
CA ARG A 100 -8.25 2.29 15.27
C ARG A 100 -7.76 2.08 16.70
N ASP A 101 -7.52 0.83 17.11
CA ASP A 101 -6.87 0.52 18.39
C ASP A 101 -5.40 0.96 18.40
N HIS A 102 -4.63 0.72 17.32
CA HIS A 102 -3.28 1.27 17.22
C HIS A 102 -3.28 2.80 17.23
N ARG A 103 -4.28 3.46 16.60
CA ARG A 103 -4.49 4.91 16.70
C ARG A 103 -4.74 5.36 18.15
N ARG A 104 -5.57 4.62 18.91
CA ARG A 104 -5.80 4.90 20.34
C ARG A 104 -4.51 4.76 21.14
N ASP A 105 -3.74 3.69 20.91
CA ASP A 105 -2.48 3.44 21.61
C ASP A 105 -1.45 4.57 21.31
N VAL A 106 -1.32 4.99 20.05
CA VAL A 106 -0.48 6.13 19.62
C VAL A 106 -0.90 7.44 20.31
N LEU A 107 -2.20 7.75 20.32
CA LEU A 107 -2.72 8.97 20.94
C LEU A 107 -2.71 8.91 22.47
N GLY A 108 -2.64 7.72 23.07
CA GLY A 108 -2.38 7.54 24.49
C GLY A 108 -0.96 7.92 24.89
N LEU A 109 0.02 7.73 23.99
CA LEU A 109 1.41 8.20 24.18
C LEU A 109 1.54 9.70 23.87
N VAL A 110 0.98 10.17 22.75
CA VAL A 110 1.15 11.55 22.26
C VAL A 110 -0.20 12.11 21.77
N PRO A 111 -1.06 12.64 22.66
CA PRO A 111 -2.40 13.14 22.30
C PRO A 111 -2.37 14.24 21.23
N ARG A 112 -1.32 15.08 21.23
CA ARG A 112 -1.11 16.15 20.24
C ARG A 112 -0.91 15.68 18.80
N ALA A 113 -0.67 14.38 18.57
CA ALA A 113 -0.47 13.83 17.23
C ALA A 113 -1.76 13.61 16.43
N LEU A 114 -2.95 13.87 16.99
CA LEU A 114 -4.26 13.63 16.33
C LEU A 114 -4.40 14.22 14.92
N ALA A 115 -3.83 15.39 14.66
CA ALA A 115 -3.85 16.03 13.34
C ALA A 115 -3.02 15.28 12.29
N ARG A 116 -2.06 14.44 12.71
CA ARG A 116 -1.16 13.69 11.82
C ARG A 116 -1.24 12.17 11.97
N THR A 117 -2.12 11.65 12.82
CA THR A 117 -2.34 10.21 13.01
C THR A 117 -3.65 9.76 12.38
N PHE A 118 -3.58 8.81 11.44
CA PHE A 118 -4.72 8.24 10.73
C PHE A 118 -4.66 6.71 10.79
N THR A 119 -5.74 6.00 10.50
CA THR A 119 -5.58 4.61 10.03
C THR A 119 -5.11 4.60 8.57
N LEU A 120 -4.45 3.54 8.14
CA LEU A 120 -3.90 3.46 6.79
C LEU A 120 -5.00 3.57 5.71
N ARG A 121 -6.16 2.92 5.94
CA ARG A 121 -7.34 3.02 5.06
C ARG A 121 -8.01 4.39 5.14
N GLU A 122 -8.11 4.98 6.34
CA GLU A 122 -8.60 6.35 6.53
C GLU A 122 -7.78 7.37 5.71
N ALA A 123 -6.45 7.30 5.76
CA ALA A 123 -5.57 8.19 5.00
C ALA A 123 -5.78 8.05 3.48
N ALA A 124 -5.84 6.81 2.97
CA ALA A 124 -6.08 6.53 1.56
C ALA A 124 -7.44 7.05 1.08
N ASP A 125 -8.50 6.89 1.88
CA ASP A 125 -9.84 7.37 1.56
C ASP A 125 -9.92 8.91 1.57
N LEU A 126 -9.32 9.57 2.56
CA LEU A 126 -9.27 11.03 2.65
C LEU A 126 -8.49 11.63 1.49
N LEU A 127 -7.40 11.00 1.07
CA LEU A 127 -6.64 11.41 -0.11
C LEU A 127 -7.49 11.34 -1.39
N ARG A 128 -8.23 10.24 -1.61
CA ARG A 128 -9.15 10.11 -2.75
C ARG A 128 -10.27 11.17 -2.72
N ALA A 129 -10.71 11.59 -1.53
CA ALA A 129 -11.72 12.65 -1.37
C ALA A 129 -11.17 14.07 -1.58
N LEU A 130 -9.88 14.31 -1.31
CA LEU A 130 -9.21 15.57 -1.66
C LEU A 130 -9.07 15.72 -3.19
N GLY A 131 -8.64 14.66 -3.88
CA GLY A 131 -8.33 14.68 -5.31
C GLY A 131 -7.08 15.52 -5.60
N ASP A 132 -7.02 16.15 -6.78
CA ASP A 132 -5.85 16.96 -7.21
C ASP A 132 -5.70 18.31 -6.47
N ARG A 133 -6.45 18.55 -5.39
CA ARG A 133 -6.34 19.76 -4.56
C ARG A 133 -5.09 19.67 -3.67
N ARG A 134 -3.94 19.95 -4.27
CA ARG A 134 -2.65 20.02 -3.58
C ARG A 134 -2.50 21.37 -2.84
N PRO A 135 -1.75 21.40 -1.73
CA PRO A 135 -1.18 22.63 -1.20
C PRO A 135 -0.28 23.33 -2.23
N GLY A 136 0.05 24.60 -1.99
CA GLY A 136 1.04 25.33 -2.80
C GLY A 136 2.43 24.69 -2.76
N ASP A 137 3.24 25.03 -3.75
CA ASP A 137 4.60 24.55 -4.02
C ASP A 137 5.70 25.40 -3.37
N ASP A 138 5.32 26.40 -2.55
CA ASP A 138 6.24 27.22 -1.77
C ASP A 138 6.83 26.43 -0.58
N GLY A 139 8.08 25.97 -0.67
CA GLY A 139 8.84 25.49 0.50
C GLY A 139 9.89 24.40 0.22
N ASP A 140 10.63 24.04 1.28
CA ASP A 140 11.39 22.79 1.36
C ASP A 140 10.41 21.60 1.43
N PHE A 141 10.77 20.44 0.90
CA PHE A 141 9.91 19.27 0.67
C PHE A 141 8.98 18.91 1.84
N ALA A 142 9.47 19.04 3.08
CA ALA A 142 8.69 18.75 4.28
C ALA A 142 7.53 19.72 4.56
N GLU A 143 7.52 20.93 4.00
CA GLU A 143 6.44 21.91 4.19
C GLU A 143 5.19 21.56 3.36
N PRO A 144 5.27 21.35 2.03
CA PRO A 144 4.16 20.80 1.24
C PRO A 144 3.65 19.46 1.77
N ALA A 145 4.55 18.58 2.24
CA ALA A 145 4.15 17.29 2.83
C ALA A 145 3.34 17.47 4.12
N ARG A 146 3.78 18.34 5.04
CA ARG A 146 3.01 18.70 6.26
C ARG A 146 1.68 19.38 5.91
N ALA A 147 1.63 20.19 4.86
CA ALA A 147 0.39 20.80 4.38
C ALA A 147 -0.60 19.76 3.80
N LEU A 148 -0.12 18.72 3.12
CA LEU A 148 -0.96 17.58 2.69
C LEU A 148 -1.54 16.85 3.90
N VAL A 149 -0.73 16.57 4.93
CA VAL A 149 -1.20 15.94 6.18
C VAL A 149 -2.26 16.81 6.87
N ALA A 150 -2.08 18.12 6.92
CA ALA A 150 -3.07 19.06 7.44
C ALA A 150 -4.38 19.07 6.62
N ALA A 151 -4.29 18.96 5.29
CA ALA A 151 -5.47 18.85 4.42
C ALA A 151 -6.26 17.55 4.66
N LEU A 152 -5.57 16.41 4.86
CA LEU A 152 -6.22 15.15 5.26
C LEU A 152 -6.94 15.30 6.61
N ALA A 153 -6.30 15.97 7.58
CA ALA A 153 -6.89 16.22 8.90
C ALA A 153 -8.15 17.11 8.81
N ALA A 154 -8.12 18.15 7.98
CA ALA A 154 -9.25 19.05 7.74
C ALA A 154 -10.40 18.36 6.99
N ALA A 155 -10.11 17.38 6.13
CA ALA A 155 -11.12 16.58 5.43
C ALA A 155 -11.80 15.53 6.33
N ARG A 156 -11.15 15.10 7.43
CA ARG A 156 -11.63 14.03 8.33
C ARG A 156 -13.09 14.16 8.79
N PRO A 157 -13.62 15.34 9.19
CA PRO A 157 -15.02 15.48 9.62
C PRO A 157 -16.06 15.19 8.53
N GLY A 158 -15.67 15.27 7.24
CA GLY A 158 -16.53 14.92 6.11
C GLY A 158 -16.64 13.42 5.83
N ARG A 159 -15.90 12.56 6.57
CA ARG A 159 -15.84 11.11 6.38
C ARG A 159 -16.52 10.36 7.53
N SER A 160 -17.45 9.47 7.18
CA SER A 160 -17.93 8.45 8.12
C SER A 160 -16.84 7.40 8.37
N GLY A 161 -16.27 7.38 9.58
CA GLY A 161 -15.38 6.29 10.02
C GLY A 161 -16.16 5.02 10.35
N GLY A 162 -15.46 3.88 10.46
CA GLY A 162 -16.13 2.59 10.71
C GLY A 162 -15.18 1.40 10.77
N ASP A 163 -15.72 0.18 10.81
CA ASP A 163 -14.92 -1.04 10.93
C ASP A 163 -14.07 -1.35 9.68
N GLY A 164 -14.43 -0.74 8.54
CA GLY A 164 -13.61 -0.73 7.32
C GLY A 164 -12.29 0.04 7.45
N ASP A 165 -12.03 0.75 8.56
CA ASP A 165 -10.78 1.46 8.82
C ASP A 165 -9.62 0.51 9.21
N ASP A 166 -9.93 -0.71 9.64
CA ASP A 166 -8.99 -1.64 10.26
C ASP A 166 -8.42 -2.65 9.23
N ILE A 167 -7.12 -2.92 9.32
CA ILE A 167 -6.48 -4.03 8.61
C ILE A 167 -6.27 -5.19 9.60
N ALA A 168 -7.02 -6.28 9.36
CA ALA A 168 -7.08 -7.48 10.19
C ALA A 168 -5.69 -8.06 10.51
N ASP A 169 -5.52 -8.64 11.70
CA ASP A 169 -4.25 -9.23 12.10
C ASP A 169 -4.10 -10.66 11.54
N PRO A 170 -3.07 -10.96 10.72
CA PRO A 170 -2.96 -12.27 10.09
C PRO A 170 -2.34 -13.34 11.00
N ILE A 171 -1.85 -12.98 12.19
CA ILE A 171 -1.19 -13.90 13.12
C ILE A 171 -2.08 -15.13 13.43
N GLY A 172 -1.50 -16.33 13.25
CA GLY A 172 -2.19 -17.61 13.48
C GLY A 172 -3.19 -17.99 12.37
N ARG A 173 -3.17 -17.30 11.24
CA ARG A 173 -4.02 -17.59 10.07
C ARG A 173 -3.18 -18.16 8.92
N PRO A 174 -3.81 -18.86 7.95
CA PRO A 174 -3.11 -19.37 6.76
C PRO A 174 -2.45 -18.29 5.90
N LEU A 175 -1.51 -18.69 5.04
CA LEU A 175 -0.75 -17.81 4.14
C LEU A 175 -1.66 -16.94 3.26
N GLU A 176 -2.80 -17.47 2.84
CA GLU A 176 -3.81 -16.75 2.04
C GLU A 176 -4.29 -15.48 2.75
N HIS A 177 -4.43 -15.52 4.07
CA HIS A 177 -4.82 -14.34 4.85
C HIS A 177 -3.65 -13.37 5.08
N HIS A 178 -2.40 -13.86 5.11
CA HIS A 178 -1.23 -12.99 5.04
C HIS A 178 -1.15 -12.29 3.67
N GLN A 179 -1.52 -12.95 2.57
CA GLN A 179 -1.60 -12.36 1.21
C GLN A 179 -2.68 -11.27 1.14
N GLU A 180 -3.91 -11.57 1.57
CA GLU A 180 -5.01 -10.60 1.67
C GLU A 180 -4.60 -9.34 2.47
N VAL A 181 -3.94 -9.54 3.60
CA VAL A 181 -3.47 -8.44 4.46
C VAL A 181 -2.32 -7.66 3.81
N GLY A 182 -1.37 -8.33 3.15
CA GLY A 182 -0.28 -7.65 2.43
C GLY A 182 -0.79 -6.80 1.28
N GLN A 183 -1.72 -7.33 0.50
CA GLN A 183 -2.40 -6.62 -0.58
C GLN A 183 -3.17 -5.40 -0.04
N ALA A 184 -3.93 -5.57 1.05
CA ALA A 184 -4.65 -4.47 1.70
C ALA A 184 -3.72 -3.37 2.25
N VAL A 185 -2.50 -3.71 2.67
CA VAL A 185 -1.48 -2.72 3.04
C VAL A 185 -0.96 -1.99 1.80
N ALA A 186 -0.65 -2.70 0.71
CA ALA A 186 -0.17 -2.11 -0.54
C ALA A 186 -1.19 -1.13 -1.16
N GLU A 187 -2.44 -1.56 -1.31
CA GLU A 187 -3.54 -0.78 -1.91
C GLU A 187 -3.86 0.53 -1.17
N ALA A 188 -3.59 0.57 0.14
CA ALA A 188 -3.82 1.75 0.97
C ALA A 188 -2.54 2.60 1.14
N LEU A 189 -1.35 1.99 1.20
CA LEU A 189 -0.09 2.71 1.41
C LEU A 189 0.44 3.37 0.14
N LEU A 190 0.47 2.65 -0.99
CA LEU A 190 1.12 3.15 -2.21
C LEU A 190 0.50 4.45 -2.74
N PRO A 191 -0.83 4.67 -2.74
CA PRO A 191 -1.41 5.97 -3.11
C PRO A 191 -0.99 7.11 -2.17
N VAL A 192 -0.84 6.84 -0.87
CA VAL A 192 -0.40 7.84 0.13
C VAL A 192 1.07 8.20 -0.09
N LEU A 193 1.93 7.21 -0.32
CA LEU A 193 3.34 7.46 -0.66
C LEU A 193 3.47 8.17 -2.01
N ALA A 194 2.69 7.81 -3.03
CA ALA A 194 2.69 8.49 -4.33
C ALA A 194 2.31 9.98 -4.21
N ALA A 195 1.36 10.32 -3.32
CA ALA A 195 0.98 11.70 -3.05
C ALA A 195 2.07 12.49 -2.31
N VAL A 196 2.82 11.85 -1.39
CA VAL A 196 3.99 12.45 -0.74
C VAL A 196 5.14 12.62 -1.74
N VAL A 197 5.48 11.56 -2.49
CA VAL A 197 6.51 11.57 -3.54
C VAL A 197 6.25 12.68 -4.55
N ALA A 198 5.02 12.86 -5.01
CA ALA A 198 4.71 13.88 -6.01
C ALA A 198 4.78 15.33 -5.49
N LEU A 199 5.19 15.56 -4.24
CA LEU A 199 5.55 16.87 -3.68
C LEU A 199 7.09 17.07 -3.62
N HIS A 200 7.87 16.04 -3.94
CA HIS A 200 9.33 16.08 -3.95
C HIS A 200 9.85 16.86 -5.18
N PRO A 201 10.87 17.72 -5.06
CA PRO A 201 11.42 18.48 -6.20
C PRO A 201 11.93 17.56 -7.33
N ASP A 202 12.57 16.43 -6.98
CA ASP A 202 13.05 15.45 -7.96
C ASP A 202 11.97 14.46 -8.46
N ALA A 203 10.73 14.56 -8.00
CA ALA A 203 9.66 13.78 -8.59
C ALA A 203 9.42 14.26 -10.02
N ALA A 204 9.65 13.37 -10.99
CA ALA A 204 9.56 13.69 -12.40
C ALA A 204 8.24 14.39 -12.73
N VAL A 205 8.32 15.69 -13.02
CA VAL A 205 7.20 16.44 -13.60
C VAL A 205 6.86 15.74 -14.91
N PRO A 206 5.63 15.22 -15.10
CA PRO A 206 5.26 14.63 -16.37
C PRO A 206 5.32 15.73 -17.43
N ASP A 207 6.27 15.59 -18.36
CA ASP A 207 6.56 16.60 -19.37
C ASP A 207 5.29 16.98 -20.14
N ALA A 208 5.12 18.28 -20.38
CA ALA A 208 3.99 18.83 -21.11
C ALA A 208 3.88 18.26 -22.54
N SER A 209 4.97 17.70 -23.08
CA SER A 209 4.98 16.95 -24.35
C SER A 209 4.03 15.74 -24.36
N ASP A 210 3.84 15.04 -23.24
CA ASP A 210 3.04 13.82 -23.17
C ASP A 210 1.51 14.11 -23.18
N ARG A 211 1.12 15.34 -22.79
CA ARG A 211 -0.27 15.82 -22.90
C ARG A 211 -0.69 16.07 -24.36
N ALA A 212 0.24 16.33 -25.26
CA ALA A 212 -0.05 16.54 -26.68
C ALA A 212 -0.32 15.23 -27.42
N ALA A 213 0.37 14.14 -27.05
CA ALA A 213 0.18 12.82 -27.66
C ALA A 213 -1.24 12.26 -27.42
N ALA A 214 -1.81 12.50 -26.24
CA ALA A 214 -3.15 12.01 -25.86
C ALA A 214 -4.34 12.70 -26.56
N HIS A 215 -4.11 13.71 -27.41
CA HIS A 215 -5.19 14.48 -28.08
C HIS A 215 -5.36 14.20 -29.58
N VAL A 216 -4.53 13.35 -30.18
CA VAL A 216 -4.55 13.10 -31.63
C VAL A 216 -5.42 11.88 -32.02
N ASP A 217 -5.61 10.90 -31.14
CA ASP A 217 -6.29 9.63 -31.46
C ASP A 217 -7.80 9.59 -31.14
N ARG A 218 -8.54 10.67 -31.45
CA ARG A 218 -10.03 10.64 -31.48
C ARG A 218 -10.55 11.28 -32.76
N GLY A 219 -10.34 10.59 -33.89
CA GLY A 219 -10.67 11.13 -35.21
C GLY A 219 -10.79 10.14 -36.37
N ALA A 220 -11.36 8.93 -36.20
CA ALA A 220 -11.77 8.12 -37.36
C ALA A 220 -12.93 7.14 -37.09
N SER A 221 -13.83 7.03 -38.08
CA SER A 221 -15.04 6.18 -38.16
C SER A 221 -16.28 6.67 -37.40
N GLY A 222 -17.49 6.60 -37.96
CA GLY A 222 -17.88 6.17 -39.32
C GLY A 222 -19.41 6.07 -39.41
N THR A 223 -20.04 6.72 -40.39
CA THR A 223 -21.49 6.98 -40.37
C THR A 223 -22.37 5.81 -40.85
N GLY A 224 -23.33 5.42 -40.01
CA GLY A 224 -24.74 5.21 -40.38
C GLY A 224 -25.17 3.94 -41.13
N ALA A 225 -26.08 3.16 -40.51
CA ALA A 225 -27.36 2.72 -41.11
C ALA A 225 -28.26 1.94 -40.11
N ARG A 226 -29.56 2.23 -40.18
CA ARG A 226 -30.75 1.45 -39.72
C ARG A 226 -31.77 1.54 -40.87
N PRO A 227 -32.85 0.72 -40.96
CA PRO A 227 -33.52 -0.10 -39.93
C PRO A 227 -33.50 -1.62 -40.30
N ASP A 228 -34.38 -2.55 -39.92
CA ASP A 228 -35.65 -2.51 -39.15
C ASP A 228 -35.96 -3.86 -38.44
N ALA A 229 -37.15 -3.99 -37.83
CA ALA A 229 -37.74 -5.21 -37.27
C ALA A 229 -39.09 -5.57 -37.97
N PRO A 230 -39.63 -6.81 -37.82
CA PRO A 230 -40.55 -7.03 -36.69
C PRO A 230 -40.62 -8.47 -36.08
N GLN A 231 -41.28 -8.47 -34.92
CA GLN A 231 -41.70 -9.50 -33.94
C GLN A 231 -42.23 -10.87 -34.41
N ALA A 232 -41.98 -11.93 -33.60
CA ALA A 232 -42.98 -12.84 -32.96
C ALA A 232 -42.32 -13.97 -32.12
N GLY A 233 -42.95 -14.45 -31.04
CA GLY A 233 -42.54 -15.65 -30.24
C GLY A 233 -43.51 -16.85 -30.43
N PRO A 234 -43.73 -17.77 -29.46
CA PRO A 234 -43.01 -18.07 -28.21
C PRO A 234 -42.83 -19.61 -27.90
N ALA A 235 -42.41 -19.94 -26.67
CA ALA A 235 -42.77 -21.12 -25.84
C ALA A 235 -41.87 -22.39 -25.70
N HIS A 236 -41.95 -22.97 -24.49
CA HIS A 236 -41.57 -24.31 -23.99
C HIS A 236 -40.08 -24.74 -23.93
N ALA A 237 -39.66 -25.73 -23.11
CA ALA A 237 -39.95 -26.11 -21.70
C ALA A 237 -39.17 -27.41 -21.34
N ALA A 238 -38.60 -27.51 -20.11
CA ALA A 238 -37.93 -28.70 -19.53
C ALA A 238 -36.68 -29.22 -20.30
N GLY A 239 -35.74 -29.98 -19.73
CA GLY A 239 -35.51 -30.47 -18.36
C GLY A 239 -34.53 -31.67 -18.38
N ARG A 240 -34.07 -32.14 -17.20
CA ARG A 240 -33.14 -33.30 -16.97
C ARG A 240 -31.67 -32.98 -17.33
N SER A 241 -30.67 -33.06 -16.45
CA SER A 241 -30.21 -34.11 -15.51
C SER A 241 -29.47 -35.29 -16.15
N ALA A 242 -28.13 -35.29 -16.07
CA ALA A 242 -27.29 -36.50 -15.91
C ALA A 242 -25.81 -36.12 -15.67
N GLN A 243 -25.24 -36.54 -14.53
CA GLN A 243 -23.82 -36.89 -14.47
C GLN A 243 -23.63 -38.28 -15.08
N PRO A 244 -22.40 -38.63 -15.49
CA PRO A 244 -21.88 -39.91 -15.00
C PRO A 244 -20.47 -39.80 -14.41
N ASP A 245 -20.28 -40.51 -13.29
CA ASP A 245 -18.99 -40.79 -12.65
C ASP A 245 -18.38 -42.06 -13.27
N ALA A 246 -17.08 -42.05 -13.60
CA ALA A 246 -16.35 -43.25 -14.02
C ALA A 246 -14.83 -43.13 -13.75
N ARG A 247 -14.32 -44.05 -12.92
CA ARG A 247 -12.91 -44.16 -12.49
C ARG A 247 -12.07 -45.11 -13.38
N ARG A 248 -10.75 -45.11 -13.13
CA ARG A 248 -9.68 -46.06 -13.59
C ARG A 248 -9.06 -45.70 -14.95
N HIS A 249 -7.77 -45.88 -15.25
CA HIS A 249 -6.67 -46.67 -14.64
C HIS A 249 -5.41 -45.78 -14.37
N LEU A 250 -4.43 -46.02 -13.49
CA LEU A 250 -3.68 -47.21 -13.00
C LEU A 250 -2.48 -47.62 -13.89
N GLY A 251 -1.22 -47.50 -13.38
CA GLY A 251 0.03 -48.00 -13.99
C GLY A 251 1.15 -46.94 -14.08
N VAL A 252 2.07 -46.76 -13.13
CA VAL A 252 3.22 -47.60 -12.69
C VAL A 252 4.42 -47.60 -13.66
N LEU A 253 5.52 -46.90 -13.27
CA LEU A 253 6.95 -47.22 -13.49
C LEU A 253 7.82 -46.04 -12.95
N GLY A 254 8.88 -46.19 -12.14
CA GLY A 254 9.30 -47.33 -11.32
C GLY A 254 10.77 -47.76 -11.43
N ARG A 255 11.74 -46.97 -10.91
CA ARG A 255 13.09 -47.34 -10.33
C ARG A 255 13.94 -46.04 -10.21
N ARG A 256 14.58 -45.68 -9.07
CA ARG A 256 15.74 -46.27 -8.33
C ARG A 256 17.05 -46.21 -9.16
N ARG A 257 18.25 -45.85 -8.64
CA ARG A 257 18.78 -45.72 -7.25
C ARG A 257 20.19 -45.04 -7.27
N ARG A 258 20.81 -44.90 -6.07
CA ARG A 258 22.21 -44.47 -5.74
C ARG A 258 22.36 -42.94 -5.64
N VAL A 259 22.80 -42.31 -4.53
CA VAL A 259 23.63 -42.70 -3.35
C VAL A 259 25.09 -42.99 -3.69
N GLY A 260 25.95 -42.02 -3.37
CA GLY A 260 27.40 -42.13 -3.26
C GLY A 260 27.86 -41.10 -2.22
N SER A 261 28.70 -41.50 -1.27
CA SER A 261 29.04 -40.76 -0.07
C SER A 261 30.55 -40.68 0.14
N GLY A 262 31.05 -39.50 0.50
CA GLY A 262 32.26 -39.31 1.31
C GLY A 262 33.62 -39.54 0.65
N SER A 263 34.40 -38.47 0.56
CA SER A 263 35.60 -38.26 1.38
C SER A 263 35.79 -36.76 1.59
#